data_AF-A0A0G3H4D2-F1
#
_entry.id   AF-A0A0G3H4D2-F1
#
_cell.length_a   1.000
_cell.length_b   1.000
_cell.length_c   1.000
_cell.angle_alpha   90.00
_cell.angle_beta   90.00
_cell.angle_gamma   90.00
#
_symmetry.space_group_name_H-M   'P 1'
#
loop_
_entity.id
_entity.type
_entity.pdbx_description
1 polymer ?
#
loop_
_entity_poly.entity_id
_entity_poly.type
_entity_poly.pdbx_seq_one_letter_code
_entity_poly.pdbx_strand_id
1 'polypeptide(L)'
;MTTATRDIAPIPWFLYSLGLVMAVMSFVAAWLSYDSLPDPMPIHFNASGEADGIVDKSLPAYLGIQVVPLAIILLSGVASAAMISVQARSVLKDKYPQRSTAEREVASRRLAAMQKPLAIFILLITAIIALTVNQSFGLFGDFQLSVWWTLAAIFLATGWLMWTGSRVNRQIYDEHPDPPTEERFYGGVIYFNRNDERVFIDQLGGTNLTLNFARPMAWVVLAALLLPGILIAVLVSVAG
;
A
#
# COMPACT_ATOMS: atom_id res chain seq x y z
N MET A 1 29.25 -0.26 28.01
CA MET A 1 28.92 -1.03 26.80
C MET A 1 28.15 -0.10 25.87
N THR A 2 28.77 0.29 24.76
CA THR A 2 28.19 1.14 23.73
C THR A 2 27.08 0.36 23.03
N THR A 3 25.83 0.65 23.37
CA THR A 3 24.68 0.23 22.56
C THR A 3 24.83 0.87 21.19
N ALA A 4 25.45 0.13 20.26
CA ALA A 4 25.30 0.38 18.83
C ALA A 4 23.82 0.66 18.61
N THR A 5 23.49 1.81 18.04
CA THR A 5 22.12 2.17 17.67
C THR A 5 21.62 1.07 16.74
N ARG A 6 20.92 0.08 17.31
CA ARG A 6 20.28 -0.99 16.56
C ARG A 6 19.41 -0.27 15.54
N ASP A 7 19.59 -0.55 14.25
CA ASP A 7 18.77 0.08 13.23
C ASP A 7 17.35 -0.45 13.40
N ILE A 8 16.54 0.27 14.18
CA ILE A 8 15.17 -0.10 14.52
C ILE A 8 14.35 0.05 13.25
N ALA A 9 13.78 -1.07 12.78
CA ALA A 9 13.03 -1.18 11.54
C ALA A 9 13.84 -0.72 10.31
N PRO A 10 14.87 -1.49 9.89
CA PRO A 10 15.70 -1.11 8.75
C PRO A 10 14.88 -1.11 7.46
N ILE A 11 15.01 -0.06 6.67
CA ILE A 11 14.33 0.06 5.38
C ILE A 11 14.95 -0.95 4.41
N PRO A 12 14.16 -1.83 3.75
CA PRO A 12 14.64 -2.78 2.76
C PRO A 12 15.05 -2.12 1.43
N TRP A 13 16.10 -1.28 1.44
CA TRP A 13 16.51 -0.47 0.29
C TRP A 13 16.69 -1.27 -0.99
N PHE A 14 17.21 -2.49 -0.89
CA PHE A 14 17.35 -3.40 -2.05
C PHE A 14 16.03 -3.60 -2.82
N LEU A 15 14.90 -3.75 -2.12
CA LEU A 15 13.59 -3.97 -2.77
C LEU A 15 13.06 -2.68 -3.45
N TYR A 16 13.26 -1.52 -2.81
CA TYR A 16 12.90 -0.23 -3.42
C TYR A 16 13.79 0.09 -4.62
N SER A 17 15.08 -0.23 -4.56
CA SER A 17 16.00 -0.09 -5.69
C SER A 17 15.61 -1.00 -6.85
N LEU A 18 15.15 -2.23 -6.57
CA LEU A 18 14.63 -3.12 -7.61
C LEU A 18 13.38 -2.52 -8.27
N GLY A 19 12.46 -1.95 -7.48
CA GLY A 19 11.30 -1.22 -8.00
C GLY A 19 11.69 -0.01 -8.86
N LEU A 20 12.72 0.74 -8.45
CA LEU A 20 13.28 1.85 -9.24
C LEU A 20 13.86 1.35 -10.57
N VAL A 21 14.60 0.25 -10.57
CA VAL A 21 15.12 -0.37 -11.81
C VAL A 21 13.96 -0.75 -12.73
N MET A 22 12.87 -1.31 -12.22
CA MET A 22 11.67 -1.60 -13.02
C MET A 22 11.03 -0.36 -13.62
N ALA A 23 10.93 0.73 -12.85
CA ALA A 23 10.42 2.00 -13.35
C ALA A 23 11.31 2.62 -14.43
N VAL A 24 12.64 2.53 -14.27
CA VAL A 24 13.60 2.96 -15.30
C VAL A 24 13.50 2.11 -16.56
N MET A 25 13.39 0.79 -16.43
CA MET A 25 13.18 -0.10 -17.59
C MET A 25 11.87 0.21 -18.31
N SER A 26 10.79 0.46 -17.58
CA SER A 26 9.51 0.91 -18.12
C SER A 26 9.65 2.23 -18.88
N PHE A 27 10.37 3.21 -18.31
CA PHE A 27 10.65 4.47 -18.98
C PHE A 27 11.44 4.29 -20.27
N VAL A 28 12.51 3.49 -20.24
CA VAL A 28 13.34 3.22 -21.43
C VAL A 28 12.53 2.51 -22.51
N ALA A 29 11.72 1.53 -22.13
CA ALA A 29 10.84 0.84 -23.08
C ALA A 29 9.85 1.80 -23.73
N ALA A 30 9.18 2.64 -22.93
CA ALA A 30 8.30 3.68 -23.43
C ALA A 30 9.04 4.61 -24.40
N TRP A 31 10.18 5.16 -24.01
CA TRP A 31 10.99 6.06 -24.84
C TRP A 31 11.30 5.45 -26.22
N LEU A 32 11.73 4.19 -26.25
CA LEU A 32 12.05 3.48 -27.48
C LEU A 32 10.83 3.19 -28.36
N SER A 33 9.64 3.08 -27.76
CA SER A 33 8.37 2.80 -28.48
C SER A 33 7.61 4.06 -28.88
N TYR A 34 8.08 5.26 -28.55
CA TYR A 34 7.36 6.50 -28.84
C TYR A 34 7.08 6.68 -30.35
N ASP A 35 8.06 6.38 -31.20
CA ASP A 35 7.92 6.57 -32.64
C ASP A 35 6.85 5.65 -33.25
N SER A 36 6.65 4.45 -32.69
CA SER A 36 5.60 3.51 -33.13
C SER A 36 4.18 3.89 -32.72
N LEU A 37 3.99 4.88 -31.85
CA LEU A 37 2.66 5.29 -31.43
C LEU A 37 1.88 5.98 -32.56
N PRO A 38 0.56 5.74 -32.66
CA PRO A 38 -0.29 6.45 -33.60
C PRO A 38 -0.39 7.94 -33.27
N ASP A 39 -0.72 8.74 -34.29
CA ASP A 39 -1.13 10.13 -34.14
C ASP A 39 -2.55 10.26 -34.74
N PRO A 40 -3.59 10.53 -33.94
CA PRO A 40 -3.56 10.86 -32.52
C PRO A 40 -3.33 9.64 -31.59
N MET A 41 -2.81 9.88 -30.39
CA MET A 41 -2.43 8.86 -29.40
C MET A 41 -3.49 8.65 -28.31
N PRO A 42 -3.68 7.42 -27.80
CA PRO A 42 -4.60 7.17 -26.69
C PRO A 42 -4.00 7.63 -25.35
N ILE A 43 -4.85 8.17 -24.47
CA ILE A 43 -4.50 8.60 -23.10
C ILE A 43 -5.41 7.97 -22.05
N HIS A 44 -6.52 7.35 -22.46
CA HIS A 44 -7.43 6.61 -21.60
C HIS A 44 -7.93 5.37 -22.34
N PHE A 45 -8.17 4.32 -21.58
CA PHE A 45 -8.68 3.04 -22.07
C PHE A 45 -9.86 2.61 -21.20
N ASN A 46 -10.93 2.16 -21.84
CA ASN A 46 -12.11 1.64 -21.15
C ASN A 46 -11.85 0.24 -20.56
N ALA A 47 -12.85 -0.34 -19.89
CA ALA A 47 -12.74 -1.66 -19.28
C ALA A 47 -12.52 -2.82 -20.29
N SER A 48 -12.85 -2.61 -21.56
CA SER A 48 -12.58 -3.54 -22.66
C SER A 48 -11.15 -3.42 -23.20
N GLY A 49 -10.37 -2.44 -22.73
CA GLY A 49 -9.02 -2.15 -23.23
C GLY A 49 -9.01 -1.35 -24.53
N GLU A 50 -10.15 -0.77 -24.91
CA GLU A 50 -10.27 0.08 -26.10
C GLU A 50 -10.01 1.53 -25.72
N ALA A 51 -9.35 2.27 -26.61
CA ALA A 51 -9.09 3.69 -26.39
C ALA A 51 -10.38 4.51 -26.53
N ASP A 52 -10.75 5.25 -25.49
CA ASP A 52 -11.91 6.15 -25.43
C ASP A 52 -11.50 7.61 -25.15
N GLY A 53 -10.25 7.85 -24.75
CA GLY A 53 -9.63 9.17 -24.67
C GLY A 53 -8.42 9.26 -25.59
N ILE A 54 -8.46 10.17 -26.57
CA ILE A 54 -7.45 10.32 -27.62
C ILE A 54 -7.03 11.80 -27.73
N VAL A 55 -5.74 12.06 -27.90
CA VAL A 55 -5.17 13.43 -28.05
C VAL A 55 -4.05 13.43 -29.09
N ASP A 56 -3.65 14.62 -29.55
CA ASP A 56 -2.49 14.78 -30.43
C ASP A 56 -1.23 14.16 -29.84
N LYS A 57 -0.43 13.48 -30.68
CA LYS A 57 0.77 12.77 -30.23
C LYS A 57 1.76 13.71 -29.54
N SER A 58 2.09 13.38 -28.29
CA SER A 58 2.93 14.23 -27.43
C SER A 58 3.86 13.38 -26.56
N LEU A 59 5.17 13.54 -26.75
CA LEU A 59 6.19 12.84 -25.96
C LEU A 59 6.05 13.12 -24.45
N PRO A 60 5.89 14.38 -24.00
CA PRO A 60 5.65 14.65 -22.58
C PRO A 60 4.39 13.97 -22.03
N ALA A 61 3.30 13.96 -22.80
CA ALA A 61 2.05 13.33 -22.36
C ALA A 61 2.21 11.82 -22.21
N TYR A 62 2.84 11.17 -23.20
CA TYR A 62 3.07 9.73 -23.19
C TYR A 62 4.03 9.29 -22.07
N LEU A 63 5.17 9.97 -21.92
CA LEU A 63 6.09 9.70 -20.81
C LEU A 63 5.45 10.00 -19.45
N GLY A 64 4.57 10.99 -19.37
CA GLY A 64 3.79 11.28 -18.17
C GLY A 64 2.94 10.10 -17.72
N ILE A 65 2.20 9.48 -18.66
CA ILE A 65 1.38 8.28 -18.40
C ILE A 65 2.23 7.13 -17.88
N GLN A 66 3.46 6.99 -18.38
CA GLN A 66 4.36 5.89 -18.03
C GLN A 66 5.08 6.11 -16.68
N VAL A 67 5.51 7.33 -16.40
CA VAL A 67 6.40 7.64 -15.27
C VAL A 67 5.63 8.04 -14.02
N VAL A 68 4.59 8.86 -14.15
CA VAL A 68 3.91 9.47 -12.98
C VAL A 68 3.32 8.42 -12.03
N PRO A 69 2.59 7.38 -12.50
CA PRO A 69 2.05 6.36 -11.60
C PRO A 69 3.14 5.61 -10.83
N LEU A 70 4.23 5.23 -11.51
CA LEU A 70 5.34 4.49 -10.92
C LEU A 70 6.10 5.35 -9.90
N ALA A 71 6.30 6.64 -10.20
CA ALA A 71 6.90 7.58 -9.28
C ALA A 71 6.05 7.75 -8.00
N ILE A 72 4.74 7.93 -8.14
CA ILE A 72 3.82 8.04 -6.99
C ILE A 72 3.89 6.77 -6.12
N ILE A 73 3.85 5.58 -6.71
CA ILE A 73 3.92 4.30 -5.99
C ILE A 73 5.23 4.17 -5.20
N LEU A 74 6.37 4.42 -5.86
CA LEU A 74 7.68 4.29 -5.23
C LEU A 74 7.89 5.34 -4.13
N LEU A 75 7.52 6.60 -4.38
CA LEU A 75 7.61 7.67 -3.38
C LEU A 75 6.71 7.38 -2.18
N SER A 76 5.49 6.91 -2.40
CA SER A 76 4.57 6.51 -1.33
C SER A 76 5.13 5.34 -0.52
N GLY A 77 5.75 4.37 -1.20
CA GLY A 77 6.40 3.22 -0.56
C GLY A 77 7.58 3.63 0.33
N VAL A 78 8.47 4.50 -0.17
CA VAL A 78 9.61 5.02 0.60
C VAL A 78 9.14 5.89 1.76
N ALA A 79 8.16 6.77 1.53
CA ALA A 79 7.57 7.59 2.59
C ALA A 79 6.94 6.73 3.69
N SER A 80 6.21 5.69 3.33
CA SER A 80 5.61 4.74 4.28
C SER A 80 6.66 3.98 5.07
N ALA A 81 7.72 3.50 4.43
CA ALA A 81 8.84 2.85 5.13
C ALA A 81 9.55 3.80 6.10
N ALA A 82 9.78 5.06 5.71
CA ALA A 82 10.35 6.08 6.58
C ALA A 82 9.45 6.35 7.79
N MET A 83 8.13 6.46 7.58
CA MET A 83 7.16 6.63 8.67
C MET A 83 7.20 5.45 9.65
N ILE A 84 7.21 4.21 9.14
CA ILE A 84 7.32 3.01 9.98
C ILE A 84 8.61 3.04 10.81
N SER A 85 9.76 3.38 10.21
CA SER A 85 11.03 3.48 10.95
C SER A 85 11.00 4.57 12.02
N VAL A 86 10.44 5.74 11.71
CA VAL A 86 10.28 6.84 12.69
C VAL A 86 9.36 6.42 13.83
N GLN A 87 8.25 5.76 13.52
CA GLN A 87 7.26 5.31 14.50
C GLN A 87 7.81 4.19 15.39
N ALA A 88 8.50 3.21 14.80
CA ALA A 88 9.14 2.12 15.55
C ALA A 88 10.17 2.66 16.55
N ARG A 89 10.91 3.72 16.18
CA ARG A 89 11.85 4.41 17.07
C ARG A 89 11.14 5.28 18.11
N SER A 90 10.04 5.94 17.75
CA SER A 90 9.33 6.85 18.67
C SER A 90 8.65 6.10 19.81
N VAL A 91 8.10 4.92 19.54
CA VAL A 91 7.46 4.03 20.54
C VAL A 91 8.43 3.60 21.65
N LEU A 92 9.73 3.47 21.33
CA LEU A 92 10.75 3.12 22.31
C LEU A 92 11.20 4.29 23.19
N LYS A 93 10.93 5.53 22.78
CA LYS A 93 11.28 6.71 23.59
C LYS A 93 10.29 6.83 24.75
N ASP A 94 10.77 7.30 25.90
CA ASP A 94 9.99 7.44 27.13
C ASP A 94 8.99 8.62 27.10
N LYS A 95 8.09 8.59 26.11
CA LYS A 95 6.99 9.56 25.95
C LYS A 95 5.66 9.07 26.51
N TYR A 96 5.58 7.79 26.91
CA TYR A 96 4.33 7.14 27.33
C TYR A 96 4.52 6.41 28.68
N PRO A 97 4.51 7.14 29.82
CA PRO A 97 4.89 6.61 31.14
C PRO A 97 3.99 5.46 31.62
N GLN A 98 2.84 5.22 30.97
CA GLN A 98 1.89 4.17 31.34
C GLN A 98 2.21 2.77 30.77
N ARG A 99 3.27 2.61 29.97
CA ARG A 99 3.63 1.32 29.35
C ARG A 99 4.93 0.75 29.88
N SER A 100 4.95 -0.57 30.08
CA SER A 100 6.18 -1.29 30.42
C SER A 100 7.19 -1.24 29.27
N THR A 101 8.47 -1.42 29.58
CA THR A 101 9.53 -1.50 28.57
C THR A 101 9.28 -2.63 27.57
N ALA A 102 8.77 -3.77 28.04
CA ALA A 102 8.44 -4.93 27.22
C ALA A 102 7.34 -4.62 26.19
N GLU A 103 6.25 -3.94 26.58
CA GLU A 103 5.15 -3.56 25.67
C GLU A 103 5.63 -2.63 24.54
N ARG A 104 6.56 -1.72 24.85
CA ARG A 104 7.14 -0.81 23.86
C ARG A 104 8.03 -1.55 22.87
N GLU A 105 8.81 -2.53 23.33
CA GLU A 105 9.62 -3.37 22.45
C GLU A 105 8.76 -4.22 21.51
N VAL A 106 7.69 -4.83 22.02
CA VAL A 106 6.73 -5.60 21.20
C VAL A 106 6.11 -4.73 20.11
N ALA A 107 5.65 -3.53 20.47
CA ALA A 107 5.09 -2.57 19.54
C ALA A 107 6.08 -2.12 18.45
N SER A 108 7.32 -1.83 18.84
CA SER A 108 8.39 -1.48 17.90
C SER A 108 8.72 -2.64 16.95
N ARG A 109 8.75 -3.88 17.46
CA ARG A 109 8.94 -5.10 16.66
C ARG A 109 7.80 -5.33 15.67
N ARG A 110 6.54 -5.10 16.06
CA ARG A 110 5.37 -5.20 15.15
C ARG A 110 5.52 -4.25 13.97
N LEU A 111 5.85 -2.99 14.22
CA LEU A 111 6.10 -2.00 13.17
C LEU A 111 7.29 -2.41 12.29
N ALA A 112 8.41 -2.81 12.90
CA ALA A 112 9.60 -3.24 12.18
C ALA A 112 9.36 -4.45 11.27
N ALA A 113 8.56 -5.42 11.73
CA ALA A 113 8.25 -6.63 10.99
C ALA A 113 7.43 -6.35 9.70
N MET A 114 6.72 -5.22 9.63
CA MET A 114 5.97 -4.80 8.46
C MET A 114 6.81 -4.15 7.35
N GLN A 115 8.08 -3.79 7.61
CA GLN A 115 8.97 -3.18 6.61
C GLN A 115 9.14 -4.03 5.35
N LYS A 116 9.49 -5.31 5.51
CA LYS A 116 9.74 -6.22 4.38
C LYS A 116 8.46 -6.57 3.60
N PRO A 117 7.34 -6.96 4.24
CA PRO A 117 6.07 -7.17 3.54
C PRO A 117 5.62 -5.95 2.73
N LEU A 118 5.71 -4.75 3.32
CA LEU A 118 5.35 -3.51 2.61
C LEU A 118 6.26 -3.28 1.39
N ALA A 119 7.57 -3.44 1.52
CA ALA A 119 8.50 -3.24 0.42
C ALA A 119 8.26 -4.24 -0.74
N ILE A 120 7.95 -5.50 -0.43
CA ILE A 120 7.56 -6.50 -1.44
C ILE A 120 6.22 -6.11 -2.09
N PHE A 121 5.23 -5.65 -1.31
CA PHE A 121 3.97 -5.19 -1.86
C PHE A 121 4.17 -4.01 -2.83
N ILE A 122 4.96 -3.01 -2.46
CA ILE A 122 5.28 -1.87 -3.34
C ILE A 122 5.97 -2.35 -4.61
N LEU A 123 6.95 -3.25 -4.51
CA LEU A 123 7.62 -3.85 -5.67
C LEU A 123 6.62 -4.57 -6.60
N LEU A 124 5.70 -5.36 -6.05
CA LEU A 124 4.67 -6.06 -6.82
C LEU A 124 3.73 -5.07 -7.52
N ILE A 125 3.27 -4.04 -6.82
CA ILE A 125 2.41 -3.01 -7.42
C ILE A 125 3.16 -2.25 -8.51
N THR A 126 4.43 -1.89 -8.30
CA THR A 126 5.27 -1.29 -9.36
C THR A 126 5.37 -2.20 -10.58
N ALA A 127 5.57 -3.51 -10.39
CA ALA A 127 5.63 -4.48 -11.47
C ALA A 127 4.30 -4.58 -12.24
N ILE A 128 3.18 -4.70 -11.53
CA ILE A 128 1.85 -4.82 -12.12
C ILE A 128 1.51 -3.56 -12.93
N ILE A 129 1.77 -2.37 -12.38
CA ILE A 129 1.47 -1.11 -13.07
C ILE A 129 2.41 -0.89 -14.25
N ALA A 130 3.72 -1.15 -14.11
CA ALA A 130 4.66 -1.03 -15.22
C ALA A 130 4.26 -1.95 -16.38
N LEU A 131 3.92 -3.22 -16.08
CA LEU A 131 3.44 -4.16 -17.09
C LEU A 131 2.14 -3.66 -17.76
N THR A 132 1.17 -3.23 -16.95
CA THR A 132 -0.14 -2.79 -17.45
C THR A 132 -0.01 -1.60 -18.38
N VAL A 133 0.68 -0.54 -17.93
CA VAL A 133 0.78 0.71 -18.70
C VAL A 133 1.59 0.48 -19.98
N ASN A 134 2.66 -0.30 -19.97
CA ASN A 134 3.38 -0.62 -21.21
C ASN A 134 2.54 -1.48 -22.15
N GLN A 135 1.79 -2.45 -21.62
CA GLN A 135 0.98 -3.32 -22.46
C GLN A 135 -0.25 -2.62 -23.05
N SER A 136 -0.79 -1.59 -22.40
CA SER A 136 -1.83 -0.74 -22.98
C SER A 136 -1.40 -0.09 -24.29
N PHE A 137 -0.09 0.06 -24.53
CA PHE A 137 0.47 0.57 -25.78
C PHE A 137 1.09 -0.54 -26.67
N GLY A 138 0.79 -1.81 -26.39
CA GLY A 138 1.19 -2.95 -27.24
C GLY A 138 2.66 -3.33 -27.15
N LEU A 139 3.39 -2.93 -26.11
CA LEU A 139 4.84 -3.16 -26.00
C LEU A 139 5.23 -4.65 -26.14
N PHE A 140 4.38 -5.56 -25.66
CA PHE A 140 4.64 -7.00 -25.68
C PHE A 140 3.79 -7.74 -26.72
N GLY A 141 3.41 -7.07 -27.81
CA GLY A 141 2.64 -7.61 -28.93
C GLY A 141 1.12 -7.56 -28.72
N ASP A 142 0.39 -8.36 -29.50
CA ASP A 142 -1.07 -8.23 -29.66
C ASP A 142 -1.90 -8.77 -28.49
N PHE A 143 -1.28 -9.30 -27.42
CA PHE A 143 -2.08 -9.82 -26.31
C PHE A 143 -2.73 -8.66 -25.53
N GLN A 144 -4.04 -8.72 -25.32
CA GLN A 144 -4.71 -7.67 -24.55
C GLN A 144 -4.67 -8.03 -23.07
N LEU A 145 -3.93 -7.24 -22.27
CA LEU A 145 -3.99 -7.36 -20.82
C LEU A 145 -5.28 -6.69 -20.32
N SER A 146 -6.32 -7.50 -20.17
CA SER A 146 -7.61 -7.02 -19.64
C SER A 146 -7.44 -6.34 -18.28
N VAL A 147 -8.15 -5.22 -18.06
CA VAL A 147 -8.18 -4.50 -16.78
C VAL A 147 -8.53 -5.44 -15.61
N TRP A 148 -9.35 -6.46 -15.85
CA TRP A 148 -9.75 -7.44 -14.83
C TRP A 148 -8.56 -8.24 -14.31
N TRP A 149 -7.57 -8.55 -15.15
CA TRP A 149 -6.34 -9.22 -14.71
C TRP A 149 -5.46 -8.31 -13.86
N THR A 150 -5.34 -7.04 -14.23
CA THR A 150 -4.63 -6.04 -13.43
C THR A 150 -5.30 -5.87 -12.06
N LEU A 151 -6.64 -5.72 -12.03
CA LEU A 151 -7.40 -5.62 -10.78
C LEU A 151 -7.27 -6.88 -9.92
N ALA A 152 -7.34 -8.07 -10.52
CA ALA A 152 -7.13 -9.32 -9.82
C ALA A 152 -5.71 -9.40 -9.21
N ALA A 153 -4.68 -9.00 -9.95
CA ALA A 153 -3.30 -8.99 -9.46
C ALA A 153 -3.12 -8.01 -8.28
N ILE A 154 -3.69 -6.80 -8.36
CA ILE A 154 -3.68 -5.82 -7.26
C ILE A 154 -4.42 -6.38 -6.04
N PHE A 155 -5.59 -6.99 -6.25
CA PHE A 155 -6.37 -7.61 -5.18
C PHE A 155 -5.58 -8.73 -4.48
N LEU A 156 -4.93 -9.61 -5.25
CA LEU A 156 -4.09 -10.68 -4.71
C LEU A 156 -2.88 -10.14 -3.95
N ALA A 157 -2.18 -9.13 -4.48
CA ALA A 157 -1.05 -8.48 -3.79
C ALA A 157 -1.50 -7.84 -2.46
N THR A 158 -2.68 -7.22 -2.46
CA THR A 158 -3.26 -6.59 -1.27
C THR A 158 -3.69 -7.65 -0.24
N GLY A 159 -4.39 -8.70 -0.68
CA GLY A 159 -4.75 -9.84 0.15
C GLY A 159 -3.54 -10.53 0.76
N TRP A 160 -2.46 -10.67 -0.01
CA TRP A 160 -1.18 -11.19 0.47
C TRP A 160 -0.56 -10.29 1.56
N LEU A 161 -0.56 -8.97 1.38
CA LEU A 161 -0.06 -8.03 2.39
C LEU A 161 -0.89 -8.13 3.67
N MET A 162 -2.21 -8.15 3.57
CA MET A 162 -3.13 -8.27 4.71
C MET A 162 -2.93 -9.60 5.46
N TRP A 163 -2.84 -10.71 4.72
CA TRP A 163 -2.59 -12.03 5.28
C TRP A 163 -1.23 -12.09 5.99
N THR A 164 -0.18 -11.53 5.38
CA THR A 164 1.16 -11.46 5.98
C THR A 164 1.15 -10.59 7.23
N GLY A 165 0.48 -9.45 7.23
CA GLY A 165 0.33 -8.58 8.40
C GLY A 165 -0.40 -9.28 9.55
N SER A 166 -1.48 -10.01 9.25
CA SER A 166 -2.19 -10.85 10.23
C SER A 166 -1.30 -11.93 10.83
N ARG A 167 -0.50 -12.61 9.99
CA ARG A 167 0.46 -13.64 10.41
C ARG A 167 1.54 -13.05 11.32
N VAL A 168 2.10 -11.90 10.98
CA VAL A 168 3.09 -11.17 11.81
C VAL A 168 2.48 -10.80 13.17
N ASN A 169 1.27 -10.22 13.17
CA ASN A 169 0.60 -9.86 14.41
C ASN A 169 0.33 -11.07 15.30
N ARG A 170 -0.12 -12.20 14.71
CA ARG A 170 -0.37 -13.44 15.45
C ARG A 170 0.90 -14.02 16.05
N GLN A 171 1.99 -14.09 15.29
CA GLN A 171 3.28 -14.58 15.80
C GLN A 171 3.77 -13.77 17.00
N ILE A 172 3.66 -12.44 16.92
CA ILE A 172 4.11 -11.57 18.01
C ILE A 172 3.18 -11.68 19.23
N TYR A 173 1.88 -11.89 19.02
CA TYR A 173 0.93 -12.18 20.11
C TYR A 173 1.24 -13.50 20.81
N ASP A 174 1.51 -14.58 20.06
CA ASP A 174 1.84 -15.88 20.63
C ASP A 174 3.13 -15.82 21.48
N GLU A 175 4.09 -14.97 21.12
CA GLU A 175 5.32 -14.73 21.90
C GLU A 175 5.11 -13.85 23.14
N HIS A 176 4.15 -12.92 23.08
CA HIS A 176 3.87 -11.94 24.14
C HIS A 176 2.35 -11.83 24.35
N PRO A 177 1.73 -12.85 24.96
CA PRO A 177 0.29 -12.83 25.19
C PRO A 177 -0.03 -11.66 26.13
N ASP A 178 -1.00 -10.84 25.72
CA ASP A 178 -1.54 -9.80 26.60
C ASP A 178 -2.05 -10.46 27.90
N PRO A 179 -2.02 -9.75 29.05
CA PRO A 179 -2.73 -10.21 30.24
C PRO A 179 -4.18 -10.55 29.87
N PRO A 180 -4.84 -11.52 30.54
CA PRO A 180 -6.09 -12.13 30.11
C PRO A 180 -7.24 -11.12 30.10
N THR A 181 -7.27 -10.30 29.06
CA THR A 181 -8.36 -9.45 28.63
C THR A 181 -8.72 -9.98 27.26
N GLU A 182 -9.76 -10.80 27.25
CA GLU A 182 -10.55 -11.34 26.14
C GLU A 182 -10.05 -10.98 24.74
N GLU A 183 -9.79 -11.97 23.89
CA GLU A 183 -9.50 -11.81 22.46
C GLU A 183 -10.41 -10.76 21.77
N ARG A 184 -9.93 -9.51 21.62
CA ARG A 184 -10.73 -8.40 21.01
C ARG A 184 -10.43 -8.17 19.53
N PHE A 185 -9.44 -8.88 18.98
CA PHE A 185 -8.96 -8.70 17.62
C PHE A 185 -9.27 -9.92 16.75
N TYR A 186 -10.21 -9.76 15.84
CA TYR A 186 -10.55 -10.78 14.84
C TYR A 186 -9.51 -10.74 13.71
N GLY A 187 -8.87 -11.89 13.46
CA GLY A 187 -7.82 -12.01 12.46
C GLY A 187 -6.58 -11.14 12.73
N GLY A 188 -6.39 -10.64 13.95
CA GLY A 188 -5.27 -9.77 14.32
C GLY A 188 -5.30 -8.37 13.72
N VAL A 189 -6.41 -7.95 13.11
CA VAL A 189 -6.54 -6.65 12.41
C VAL A 189 -7.80 -5.90 12.84
N ILE A 190 -8.94 -6.60 12.97
CA ILE A 190 -10.23 -5.97 13.23
C ILE A 190 -10.51 -5.97 14.73
N TYR A 191 -10.56 -4.79 15.36
CA TYR A 191 -11.00 -4.68 16.75
C TYR A 191 -12.53 -4.74 16.82
N PHE A 192 -13.05 -5.65 17.63
CA PHE A 192 -14.48 -5.80 17.83
C PHE A 192 -14.75 -6.17 19.29
N ASN A 193 -15.15 -5.18 20.09
CA ASN A 193 -15.54 -5.39 21.48
C ASN A 193 -16.85 -4.63 21.81
N ARG A 194 -17.91 -5.39 22.10
CA ARG A 194 -19.22 -4.83 22.50
C ARG A 194 -19.22 -4.21 23.89
N ASN A 195 -18.27 -4.59 24.75
CA ASN A 195 -18.14 -4.07 26.10
C ASN A 195 -17.32 -2.75 26.14
N ASP A 196 -16.63 -2.40 25.05
CA ASP A 196 -15.85 -1.17 24.95
C ASP A 196 -16.65 -0.11 24.19
N GLU A 197 -17.07 0.96 24.86
CA GLU A 197 -17.91 2.04 24.29
C GLU A 197 -17.18 2.95 23.32
N ARG A 198 -15.85 2.90 23.32
CA ARG A 198 -15.04 3.77 22.47
C ARG A 198 -15.15 3.32 21.01
N VAL A 199 -15.38 4.29 20.14
CA VAL A 199 -15.35 4.11 18.67
C VAL A 199 -13.91 4.08 18.16
N PHE A 200 -13.05 4.92 18.73
CA PHE A 200 -11.63 5.00 18.42
C PHE A 200 -10.81 4.34 19.51
N ILE A 201 -9.97 3.40 19.12
CA ILE A 201 -9.14 2.61 20.03
C ILE A 201 -7.69 2.85 19.69
N ASP A 202 -6.95 3.27 20.70
CA ASP A 202 -5.52 3.48 20.59
C ASP A 202 -4.77 2.25 21.06
N GLN A 203 -4.19 1.52 20.10
CA GLN A 203 -3.44 0.29 20.38
C GLN A 203 -2.00 0.57 20.80
N LEU A 204 -1.45 1.77 20.54
CA LEU A 204 -0.03 2.09 20.71
C LEU A 204 0.25 3.41 21.45
N GLY A 205 -0.62 3.80 22.40
CA GLY A 205 -0.40 4.99 23.24
C GLY A 205 -0.44 6.32 22.48
N GLY A 206 -1.02 6.35 21.29
CA GLY A 206 -1.41 7.55 20.56
C GLY A 206 -1.07 7.46 19.07
N THR A 207 -0.50 6.31 18.67
CA THR A 207 0.17 6.17 17.37
C THR A 207 -0.48 5.13 16.46
N ASN A 208 -1.36 4.26 16.97
CA ASN A 208 -2.09 3.29 16.14
C ASN A 208 -3.57 3.30 16.51
N LEU A 209 -4.29 4.18 15.83
CA LEU A 209 -5.72 4.39 16.00
C LEU A 209 -6.47 3.38 15.14
N THR A 210 -7.32 2.57 15.76
CA THR A 210 -8.24 1.69 15.05
C THR A 210 -9.68 2.03 15.41
N LEU A 211 -10.62 1.49 14.63
CA LEU A 211 -12.05 1.60 14.90
C LEU A 211 -12.54 0.35 15.61
N ASN A 212 -13.44 0.53 16.57
CA ASN A 212 -14.20 -0.56 17.17
C ASN A 212 -15.42 -0.89 16.31
N PHE A 213 -15.29 -1.93 15.48
CA PHE A 213 -16.34 -2.35 14.55
C PHE A 213 -17.59 -2.94 15.23
N ALA A 214 -17.56 -3.14 16.56
CA ALA A 214 -18.75 -3.43 17.35
C ALA A 214 -19.68 -2.21 17.51
N ARG A 215 -19.22 -1.00 17.15
CA ARG A 215 -19.98 0.25 17.28
C ARG A 215 -20.52 0.72 15.92
N PRO A 216 -21.80 1.09 15.81
CA PRO A 216 -22.38 1.62 14.56
C PRO A 216 -21.61 2.82 14.00
N MET A 217 -21.09 3.69 14.88
CA MET A 217 -20.34 4.88 14.46
C MET A 217 -19.03 4.55 13.73
N ALA A 218 -18.41 3.38 13.98
CA ALA A 218 -17.23 2.95 13.21
C ALA A 218 -17.56 2.76 11.72
N TRP A 219 -18.75 2.24 11.43
CA TRP A 219 -19.23 2.06 10.06
C TRP A 219 -19.59 3.38 9.38
N VAL A 220 -20.10 4.36 10.13
CA VAL A 220 -20.35 5.72 9.63
C VAL A 220 -19.03 6.41 9.26
N VAL A 221 -18.02 6.33 10.14
CA VAL A 221 -16.67 6.88 9.86
C VAL A 221 -16.06 6.19 8.64
N LEU A 222 -16.15 4.86 8.54
CA LEU A 222 -15.65 4.11 7.40
C LEU A 222 -16.38 4.51 6.10
N ALA A 223 -17.71 4.63 6.14
CA ALA A 223 -18.50 5.07 4.99
C ALA A 223 -18.14 6.50 4.56
N ALA A 224 -18.01 7.43 5.51
CA ALA A 224 -17.60 8.81 5.21
C ALA A 224 -16.23 8.89 4.53
N LEU A 225 -15.31 7.97 4.88
CA LEU A 225 -13.98 7.90 4.27
C LEU A 225 -14.00 7.28 2.86
N LEU A 226 -14.79 6.22 2.65
CA LEU A 226 -14.77 5.45 1.39
C LEU A 226 -15.76 5.95 0.33
N LEU A 227 -16.93 6.45 0.74
CA LEU A 227 -18.00 6.84 -0.18
C LEU A 227 -17.58 7.89 -1.22
N PRO A 228 -16.84 8.97 -0.90
CA PRO A 228 -16.44 9.94 -1.92
C PRO A 228 -15.64 9.33 -3.07
N GLY A 229 -14.68 8.45 -2.75
CA GLY A 229 -13.87 7.76 -3.76
C GLY A 229 -14.69 6.78 -4.61
N ILE A 230 -15.59 6.02 -3.97
CA ILE A 230 -16.52 5.12 -4.68
C ILE A 230 -17.43 5.92 -5.63
N LEU A 231 -17.97 7.05 -5.16
CA LEU A 231 -18.83 7.91 -5.99
C LEU A 231 -18.08 8.47 -7.20
N ILE A 232 -16.83 8.93 -7.02
CA ILE A 232 -16.01 9.39 -8.15
C ILE A 232 -15.76 8.25 -9.14
N ALA A 233 -15.38 7.06 -8.67
CA ALA A 233 -15.13 5.92 -9.53
C ALA A 233 -16.38 5.50 -10.32
N VAL A 234 -17.55 5.50 -9.68
CA VAL A 234 -18.84 5.22 -10.34
C VAL A 234 -19.18 6.32 -11.36
N LEU A 235 -19.01 7.59 -11.01
CA LEU A 235 -19.28 8.69 -11.94
C LEU A 235 -18.39 8.63 -13.18
N VAL A 236 -17.09 8.34 -13.00
CA VAL A 236 -16.15 8.18 -14.12
C VAL A 236 -16.51 6.98 -14.99
N SER A 237 -16.92 5.86 -14.40
CA SER A 237 -17.28 4.64 -15.15
C SER A 237 -18.65 4.68 -15.83
N VAL A 238 -19.55 5.57 -15.42
CA VAL A 238 -20.85 5.77 -16.08
C VAL A 238 -20.81 6.90 -17.11
N ALA A 239 -19.81 7.78 -17.04
CA ALA A 239 -19.63 8.92 -17.94
C ALA A 239 -18.69 8.65 -19.13
N GLY A 240 -17.92 7.55 -19.11
CA GLY A 240 -17.16 7.03 -20.25
C GLY A 240 -17.92 5.92 -20.96
#